data_AF-A0A7W0J9E6-F1
#
_entry.id   AF-A0A7W0J9E6-F1
#
_cell.length_a   1.000
_cell.length_b   1.000
_cell.length_c   1.000
_cell.angle_alpha   90.00
_cell.angle_beta   90.00
_cell.angle_gamma   90.00
#
_symmetry.space_group_name_H-M   'P 1'
#
loop_
_entity.id
_entity.type
_entity.pdbx_description
1 polymer ?
#
loop_
_entity_poly.entity_id
_entity_poly.type
_entity_poly.pdbx_seq_one_letter_code
_entity_poly.pdbx_strand_id
1 'polypeptide(L)'
;MISSCTTTASVRRSPSDNTVLPVTVVVMLDTSASMTLLLDRLKGAAEEFLIRLWPDDRAMVGAFNDNIQLLPSEGFISDHARLTSQLQELDFGYPTRLYEAVDRSVAALRPLDGRKVVVVFTDGSDTASRTGRRAVLKRAVEEDVMVYAFGLESTYFDGRRSVRTTPDGALRGLTADTGGGFFLLTPADDLGETFTRIAQELHSQYLLGFTPQRLDGNVHKLDVRVKQPGLSARARKSYLAGNARAAERRR
;
A
#
# COMPACT_ATOMS: atom_id res chain seq x y z
N MET A 1 34.13 14.73 -0.01
CA MET A 1 34.20 13.26 -0.17
C MET A 1 32.94 12.66 0.44
N ILE A 2 32.02 12.15 -0.38
CA ILE A 2 30.80 11.47 0.11
C ILE A 2 31.14 9.98 0.15
N SER A 3 31.50 9.47 1.33
CA SER A 3 31.81 8.06 1.52
C SER A 3 30.52 7.25 1.45
N SER A 4 30.25 6.58 0.32
CA SER A 4 29.16 5.62 0.18
C SER A 4 29.54 4.32 0.89
N CYS A 5 29.03 4.13 2.10
CA CYS A 5 29.24 2.89 2.86
C CYS A 5 28.25 1.83 2.36
N THR A 6 28.72 0.94 1.47
CA THR A 6 27.95 -0.22 1.01
C THR A 6 28.09 -1.34 2.04
N THR A 7 27.05 -1.61 2.83
CA THR A 7 27.06 -2.67 3.84
C THR A 7 26.39 -3.93 3.29
N THR A 8 27.13 -5.03 3.22
CA THR A 8 26.61 -6.35 2.87
C THR A 8 26.13 -7.05 4.14
N ALA A 9 24.83 -7.09 4.39
CA ALA A 9 24.27 -7.91 5.47
C ALA A 9 24.14 -9.36 5.00
N SER A 10 24.71 -10.31 5.75
CA SER A 10 24.49 -11.74 5.52
C SER A 10 23.12 -12.13 6.04
N VAL A 11 22.19 -12.46 5.14
CA VAL A 11 20.90 -13.06 5.49
C VAL A 11 21.17 -14.43 6.14
N ARG A 12 20.99 -14.55 7.46
CA ARG A 12 20.88 -15.87 8.09
C ARG A 12 19.48 -16.41 7.80
N ARG A 13 19.39 -17.46 6.98
CA ARG A 13 18.17 -18.27 6.89
C ARG A 13 18.02 -19.01 8.22
N SER A 14 17.06 -18.61 9.04
CA SER A 14 16.55 -19.45 10.12
C SER A 14 15.64 -20.51 9.50
N PRO A 15 15.90 -21.83 9.67
CA PRO A 15 15.06 -22.88 9.07
C PRO A 15 13.68 -23.04 9.73
N SER A 16 13.35 -22.31 10.80
CA SER A 16 12.21 -22.66 11.67
C SER A 16 10.98 -21.75 11.59
N ASP A 17 10.99 -20.65 10.82
CA ASP A 17 9.82 -19.77 10.72
C ASP A 17 9.62 -19.32 9.27
N ASN A 18 9.12 -20.24 8.44
CA ASN A 18 8.40 -19.87 7.23
C ASN A 18 6.90 -19.70 7.58
N THR A 19 6.64 -19.03 8.70
CA THR A 19 5.30 -18.69 9.18
C THR A 19 4.82 -17.51 8.38
N VAL A 20 3.88 -17.76 7.47
CA VAL A 20 3.22 -16.67 6.74
C VAL A 20 2.42 -15.86 7.75
N LEU A 21 2.83 -14.61 7.96
CA LEU A 21 2.18 -13.72 8.90
C LEU A 21 0.90 -13.17 8.26
N PRO A 22 -0.24 -13.20 8.98
CA PRO A 22 -1.46 -12.54 8.54
C PRO A 22 -1.21 -11.06 8.25
N VAL A 23 -1.91 -10.55 7.25
CA VAL A 23 -1.85 -9.16 6.85
C VAL A 23 -3.02 -8.40 7.46
N THR A 24 -2.74 -7.21 7.98
CA THR A 24 -3.78 -6.23 8.26
C THR A 24 -3.76 -5.13 7.19
N VAL A 25 -4.87 -5.01 6.47
CA VAL A 25 -4.99 -4.17 5.27
C VAL A 25 -6.00 -3.05 5.45
N VAL A 26 -5.70 -1.85 4.96
CA VAL A 26 -6.74 -0.83 4.69
C VAL A 26 -6.89 -0.71 3.18
N VAL A 27 -8.10 -0.93 2.68
CA VAL A 27 -8.44 -0.85 1.25
C VAL A 27 -9.20 0.45 0.98
N MET A 28 -8.56 1.39 0.29
CA MET A 28 -9.10 2.71 -0.01
C MET A 28 -9.53 2.83 -1.46
N LEU A 29 -10.77 3.25 -1.68
CA LEU A 29 -11.37 3.48 -2.98
C LEU A 29 -11.52 4.97 -3.25
N ASP A 30 -11.02 5.43 -4.38
CA ASP A 30 -11.28 6.78 -4.87
C ASP A 30 -12.72 6.86 -5.38
N THR A 31 -13.57 7.58 -4.66
CA THR A 31 -14.98 7.80 -5.02
C THR A 31 -15.22 9.23 -5.48
N SER A 32 -14.16 9.90 -5.95
CA SER A 32 -14.25 11.24 -6.51
C SER A 32 -15.01 11.27 -7.84
N ALA A 33 -15.50 12.45 -8.22
CA ALA A 33 -16.32 12.63 -9.43
C ALA A 33 -15.67 12.10 -10.73
N SER A 34 -14.33 12.14 -10.88
CA SER A 34 -13.64 11.58 -12.06
C SER A 34 -13.77 10.05 -12.16
N MET A 35 -14.01 9.38 -11.04
CA MET A 35 -14.15 7.92 -10.95
C MET A 35 -15.57 7.43 -11.22
N THR A 36 -16.54 8.32 -11.41
CA THR A 36 -17.96 7.95 -11.60
C THR A 36 -18.17 6.86 -12.66
N LEU A 37 -17.50 6.95 -13.80
CA LEU A 37 -17.63 5.98 -14.90
C LEU A 37 -16.85 4.68 -14.67
N LEU A 38 -15.91 4.68 -13.74
CA LEU A 38 -15.03 3.54 -13.42
C LEU A 38 -15.40 2.88 -12.11
N LEU A 39 -16.38 3.43 -11.40
CA LEU A 39 -16.67 3.07 -10.03
C LEU A 39 -17.05 1.60 -9.87
N ASP A 40 -17.92 1.08 -10.73
CA ASP A 40 -18.33 -0.33 -10.66
C ASP A 40 -17.12 -1.25 -10.90
N ARG A 41 -16.24 -0.87 -11.84
CA ARG A 41 -14.99 -1.59 -12.09
C ARG A 41 -14.05 -1.52 -10.90
N LEU A 42 -13.99 -0.36 -10.24
CA LEU A 42 -13.14 -0.12 -9.07
C LEU A 42 -13.64 -0.90 -7.85
N LYS A 43 -14.97 -0.92 -7.62
CA LYS A 43 -15.61 -1.77 -6.60
C LYS A 43 -15.39 -3.24 -6.88
N GLY A 44 -15.58 -3.69 -8.11
CA GLY A 44 -15.30 -5.08 -8.51
C GLY A 44 -13.82 -5.45 -8.31
N ALA A 45 -12.90 -4.53 -8.59
CA ALA A 45 -11.47 -4.75 -8.36
C ALA A 45 -11.15 -4.87 -6.86
N ALA A 46 -11.76 -4.03 -6.02
CA ALA A 46 -11.63 -4.12 -4.57
C ALA A 46 -12.27 -5.39 -4.01
N GLU A 47 -13.42 -5.81 -4.53
CA GLU A 47 -14.07 -7.07 -4.17
C GLU A 47 -13.19 -8.28 -4.50
N GLU A 48 -12.66 -8.36 -5.73
CA GLU A 48 -11.73 -9.42 -6.14
C GLU A 48 -10.47 -9.47 -5.26
N PHE A 49 -10.01 -8.32 -4.77
CA PHE A 49 -8.94 -8.27 -3.78
C PHE A 49 -9.36 -8.85 -2.43
N LEU A 50 -10.49 -8.41 -1.87
CA LEU A 50 -10.96 -8.80 -0.55
C LEU A 50 -11.27 -10.29 -0.46
N ILE A 51 -11.91 -10.88 -1.47
CA ILE A 51 -12.25 -12.31 -1.46
C ILE A 51 -11.02 -13.24 -1.49
N ARG A 52 -9.84 -12.71 -1.85
CA ARG A 52 -8.57 -13.44 -1.91
C ARG A 52 -7.68 -13.21 -0.71
N LEU A 53 -8.09 -12.37 0.24
CA LEU A 53 -7.45 -12.33 1.54
C LEU A 53 -7.55 -13.71 2.20
N TRP A 54 -6.56 -14.05 3.02
CA TRP A 54 -6.58 -15.29 3.77
C TRP A 54 -7.54 -15.19 4.97
N PRO A 55 -8.04 -16.31 5.51
CA PRO A 55 -9.00 -16.28 6.61
C PRO A 55 -8.54 -15.53 7.87
N ASP A 56 -7.23 -15.50 8.13
CA ASP A 56 -6.64 -14.79 9.28
C ASP A 56 -6.26 -13.34 8.96
N ASP A 57 -6.33 -12.92 7.70
CA ASP A 57 -6.13 -11.53 7.32
C ASP A 57 -7.28 -10.70 7.88
N ARG A 58 -6.99 -9.43 8.18
CA ARG A 58 -7.99 -8.48 8.66
C ARG A 58 -7.97 -7.26 7.78
N ALA A 59 -9.13 -6.68 7.50
CA ALA A 59 -9.21 -5.47 6.72
C ALA A 59 -10.17 -4.43 7.29
N MET A 60 -9.95 -3.20 6.85
CA MET A 60 -10.95 -2.15 6.77
C MET A 60 -11.06 -1.74 5.30
N VAL A 61 -12.27 -1.36 4.87
CA VAL A 61 -12.49 -0.70 3.58
C VAL A 61 -12.77 0.78 3.81
N GLY A 62 -12.51 1.61 2.82
CA GLY A 62 -12.75 3.03 2.92
C GLY A 62 -12.92 3.69 1.58
N ALA A 63 -13.53 4.86 1.62
CA ALA A 63 -13.66 5.75 0.48
C ALA A 63 -12.98 7.08 0.77
N PHE A 64 -12.49 7.73 -0.27
CA PHE A 64 -11.99 9.08 -0.17
C PHE A 64 -12.45 9.96 -1.32
N ASN A 65 -12.87 11.15 -0.93
CA ASN A 65 -13.27 12.26 -1.77
C ASN A 65 -13.02 13.56 -0.96
N ASP A 66 -14.02 14.44 -0.79
CA ASP A 66 -13.97 15.55 0.16
C ASP A 66 -13.96 15.08 1.62
N ASN A 67 -14.51 13.90 1.86
CA ASN A 67 -14.48 13.18 3.12
C ASN A 67 -13.62 11.91 3.02
N ILE A 68 -13.13 11.41 4.15
CA ILE A 68 -12.41 10.14 4.23
C ILE A 68 -13.14 9.25 5.22
N GLN A 69 -13.72 8.18 4.72
CA GLN A 69 -14.49 7.20 5.49
C GLN A 69 -13.69 5.91 5.61
N LEU A 70 -13.75 5.29 6.79
CA LEU A 70 -13.22 3.94 7.04
C LEU A 70 -14.31 3.12 7.71
N LEU A 71 -14.49 1.89 7.23
CA LEU A 71 -15.47 0.91 7.69
C LEU A 71 -14.80 -0.45 7.88
N PRO A 72 -15.29 -1.28 8.83
CA PRO A 72 -16.28 -0.94 9.85
C PRO A 72 -15.77 0.09 10.89
N SER A 73 -16.67 0.82 11.54
CA SER A 73 -16.28 1.83 12.55
C SER A 73 -15.59 1.25 13.80
N GLU A 74 -15.84 -0.02 14.09
CA GLU A 74 -15.24 -0.76 15.21
C GLU A 74 -13.80 -1.24 14.94
N GLY A 75 -13.31 -1.11 13.70
CA GLY A 75 -11.95 -1.48 13.31
C GLY A 75 -11.89 -2.67 12.34
N PHE A 76 -10.75 -3.36 12.36
CA PHE A 76 -10.42 -4.39 11.37
C PHE A 76 -11.14 -5.71 11.62
N ILE A 77 -11.68 -6.32 10.56
CA ILE A 77 -12.42 -7.59 10.58
C ILE A 77 -11.87 -8.58 9.56
N SER A 78 -12.08 -9.89 9.79
CA SER A 78 -11.74 -10.97 8.85
C SER A 78 -12.95 -11.47 8.06
N ASP A 79 -14.14 -10.91 8.29
CA ASP A 79 -15.35 -11.28 7.54
C ASP A 79 -15.34 -10.61 6.17
N HIS A 80 -14.84 -11.34 5.17
CA HIS A 80 -14.71 -10.84 3.80
C HIS A 80 -16.06 -10.51 3.16
N ALA A 81 -17.12 -11.26 3.49
CA ALA A 81 -18.46 -10.99 2.96
C ALA A 81 -18.99 -9.65 3.47
N ARG A 82 -18.78 -9.35 4.75
CA ARG A 82 -19.13 -8.07 5.35
C ARG A 82 -18.28 -6.91 4.81
N LEU A 83 -16.99 -7.13 4.57
CA LEU A 83 -16.13 -6.12 3.94
C LEU A 83 -16.61 -5.79 2.52
N THR A 84 -16.97 -6.82 1.74
CA THR A 84 -17.51 -6.64 0.39
C THR A 84 -18.86 -5.91 0.40
N SER A 85 -19.75 -6.20 1.34
CA SER A 85 -21.03 -5.47 1.44
C SER A 85 -20.82 -3.99 1.75
N GLN A 86 -19.82 -3.66 2.58
CA GLN A 86 -19.48 -2.27 2.92
C GLN A 86 -18.94 -1.47 1.74
N LEU A 87 -18.37 -2.10 0.71
CA LEU A 87 -18.00 -1.39 -0.52
C LEU A 87 -19.20 -0.73 -1.20
N GLN A 88 -20.41 -1.26 -0.99
CA GLN A 88 -21.63 -0.71 -1.56
C GLN A 88 -22.18 0.49 -0.78
N GLU A 89 -21.78 0.65 0.48
CA GLU A 89 -22.19 1.73 1.37
C GLU A 89 -21.31 2.99 1.27
N LEU A 90 -20.27 2.94 0.43
CA LEU A 90 -19.30 4.01 0.29
C LEU A 90 -19.89 5.25 -0.41
N ASP A 91 -19.66 6.41 0.21
CA ASP A 91 -20.15 7.71 -0.27
C ASP A 91 -19.39 8.24 -1.50
N PHE A 92 -20.09 9.01 -2.33
CA PHE A 92 -19.54 9.74 -3.49
C PHE A 92 -19.36 11.22 -3.19
N GLY A 93 -18.31 11.83 -3.75
CA GLY A 93 -18.01 13.23 -3.47
C GLY A 93 -16.95 13.86 -4.35
N TYR A 94 -16.54 15.08 -4.01
CA TYR A 94 -15.48 15.84 -4.69
C TYR A 94 -14.95 16.92 -3.72
N PRO A 95 -13.63 17.16 -3.58
CA PRO A 95 -12.50 16.79 -4.47
C PRO A 95 -11.79 15.47 -4.11
N THR A 96 -10.57 15.23 -4.61
CA THR A 96 -9.79 14.00 -4.36
C THR A 96 -8.69 14.24 -3.33
N ARG A 97 -8.80 13.60 -2.16
CA ARG A 97 -7.85 13.71 -1.01
C ARG A 97 -6.99 12.45 -0.84
N LEU A 98 -6.27 12.05 -1.89
CA LEU A 98 -5.50 10.81 -1.96
C LEU A 98 -4.45 10.70 -0.85
N TYR A 99 -3.61 11.72 -0.66
CA TYR A 99 -2.53 11.63 0.33
C TYR A 99 -3.06 11.58 1.77
N GLU A 100 -4.15 12.29 2.06
CA GLU A 100 -4.78 12.21 3.38
C GLU A 100 -5.49 10.88 3.61
N ALA A 101 -6.05 10.26 2.56
CA ALA A 101 -6.63 8.92 2.65
C ALA A 101 -5.56 7.88 3.04
N VAL A 102 -4.40 7.92 2.39
CA VAL A 102 -3.25 7.07 2.76
C VAL A 102 -2.80 7.38 4.18
N ASP A 103 -2.74 8.65 4.56
CA ASP A 103 -2.31 9.05 5.89
C ASP A 103 -3.22 8.54 7.01
N ARG A 104 -4.54 8.66 6.82
CA ARG A 104 -5.56 8.12 7.72
C ARG A 104 -5.47 6.60 7.83
N SER A 105 -5.18 5.93 6.72
CA SER A 105 -4.97 4.48 6.69
C SER A 105 -3.73 4.07 7.48
N VAL A 106 -2.60 4.77 7.32
CA VAL A 106 -1.38 4.56 8.12
C VAL A 106 -1.67 4.77 9.60
N ALA A 107 -2.42 5.82 9.96
CA ALA A 107 -2.80 6.10 11.34
C ALA A 107 -3.68 5.00 11.96
N ALA A 108 -4.61 4.42 11.19
CA ALA A 108 -5.45 3.31 11.64
C ALA A 108 -4.65 2.01 11.87
N LEU A 109 -3.61 1.78 11.06
CA LEU A 109 -2.74 0.62 11.16
C LEU A 109 -1.66 0.75 12.25
N ARG A 110 -1.28 1.98 12.62
CA ARG A 110 -0.24 2.29 13.61
C ARG A 110 -0.28 1.47 14.91
N PRO A 111 -1.43 1.31 15.61
CA PRO A 111 -1.46 0.59 16.89
C PRO A 111 -1.31 -0.93 16.75
N LEU A 112 -1.30 -1.44 15.52
CA LEU A 112 -1.24 -2.88 15.26
C LEU A 112 0.19 -3.34 15.01
N ASP A 113 0.46 -4.55 15.49
CA ASP A 113 1.65 -5.30 15.16
C ASP A 113 1.43 -6.14 13.90
N GLY A 114 2.53 -6.69 13.38
CA GLY A 114 2.51 -7.55 12.21
C GLY A 114 2.51 -6.76 10.91
N ARG A 115 2.05 -7.42 9.84
CA ARG A 115 2.23 -6.93 8.49
C ARG A 115 1.13 -5.96 8.10
N LYS A 116 1.50 -4.69 7.88
CA LYS A 116 0.57 -3.58 7.63
C LYS A 116 0.63 -3.12 6.19
N VAL A 117 -0.53 -3.08 5.54
CA VAL A 117 -0.64 -2.73 4.12
C VAL A 117 -1.75 -1.71 3.92
N VAL A 118 -1.50 -0.69 3.12
CA VAL A 118 -2.52 0.18 2.54
C VAL A 118 -2.62 -0.14 1.06
N VAL A 119 -3.81 -0.47 0.60
CA VAL A 119 -4.13 -0.64 -0.81
C VAL A 119 -4.99 0.52 -1.26
N VAL A 120 -4.62 1.19 -2.35
CA VAL A 120 -5.37 2.34 -2.87
C VAL A 120 -5.76 2.10 -4.32
N PHE A 121 -7.03 2.34 -4.65
CA PHE A 121 -7.56 2.32 -6.00
C PHE A 121 -7.91 3.75 -6.43
N THR A 122 -7.31 4.27 -7.50
CA THR A 122 -7.45 5.68 -7.89
C THR A 122 -7.05 5.90 -9.35
N ASP A 123 -7.44 7.03 -9.94
CA ASP A 123 -6.84 7.56 -11.17
C ASP A 123 -5.53 8.33 -10.90
N GLY A 124 -5.10 8.45 -9.64
CA GLY A 124 -3.80 8.94 -9.20
C GLY A 124 -3.69 10.45 -9.02
N SER A 125 -4.75 11.23 -9.27
CA SER A 125 -4.69 12.68 -9.22
C SER A 125 -5.11 13.24 -7.85
N ASP A 126 -4.13 13.55 -7.00
CA ASP A 126 -4.41 14.32 -5.78
C ASP A 126 -4.66 15.80 -6.13
N THR A 127 -5.83 16.31 -5.78
CA THR A 127 -6.25 17.68 -6.15
C THR A 127 -6.45 18.60 -4.96
N ALA A 128 -6.56 18.05 -3.74
CA ALA A 128 -6.96 18.83 -2.58
C ALA A 128 -6.32 18.43 -1.25
N SER A 129 -5.37 17.47 -1.22
CA SER A 129 -4.75 17.10 0.06
C SER A 129 -3.93 18.26 0.62
N ARG A 130 -4.10 18.54 1.92
CA ARG A 130 -3.25 19.48 2.66
C ARG A 130 -1.93 18.82 3.05
N THR A 131 -1.94 17.50 3.18
CA THR A 131 -0.76 16.68 3.43
C THR A 131 -0.09 16.30 2.11
N GLY A 132 1.17 16.68 1.93
CA GLY A 132 1.94 16.28 0.76
C GLY A 132 2.52 14.87 0.85
N ARG A 133 2.76 14.26 -0.32
CA ARG A 133 3.37 12.93 -0.49
C ARG A 133 4.55 12.62 0.42
N ARG A 134 5.48 13.57 0.59
CA ARG A 134 6.71 13.37 1.38
C ARG A 134 6.40 13.11 2.87
N ALA A 135 5.39 13.77 3.42
CA ALA A 135 4.98 13.58 4.81
C ALA A 135 4.34 12.20 5.01
N VAL A 136 3.48 11.79 4.07
CA VAL A 136 2.87 10.46 4.05
C VAL A 136 3.93 9.36 3.94
N LEU A 137 4.87 9.50 2.99
CA LEU A 137 5.96 8.55 2.83
C LEU A 137 6.78 8.39 4.12
N LYS A 138 7.13 9.51 4.75
CA LYS A 138 7.88 9.49 6.01
C LYS A 138 7.13 8.68 7.07
N ARG A 139 5.84 8.96 7.29
CA ARG A 139 5.04 8.23 8.28
C ARG A 139 4.85 6.76 7.93
N ALA A 140 4.58 6.44 6.67
CA ALA A 140 4.45 5.05 6.23
C ALA A 140 5.74 4.25 6.50
N VAL A 141 6.92 4.85 6.26
CA VAL A 141 8.22 4.21 6.57
C VAL A 141 8.46 4.09 8.08
N GLU A 142 8.13 5.13 8.86
CA GLU A 142 8.28 5.13 10.32
C GLU A 142 7.39 4.08 11.00
N GLU A 143 6.19 3.86 10.46
CA GLU A 143 5.20 2.92 10.99
C GLU A 143 5.27 1.54 10.34
N ASP A 144 6.25 1.29 9.47
CA ASP A 144 6.44 0.04 8.71
C ASP A 144 5.17 -0.42 7.94
N VAL A 145 4.55 0.52 7.24
CA VAL A 145 3.35 0.31 6.42
C VAL A 145 3.71 0.32 4.94
N MET A 146 3.40 -0.76 4.24
CA MET A 146 3.57 -0.87 2.79
C MET A 146 2.39 -0.24 2.06
N VAL A 147 2.64 0.54 1.01
CA VAL A 147 1.59 1.13 0.18
C VAL A 147 1.56 0.46 -1.18
N TYR A 148 0.40 -0.07 -1.54
CA TYR A 148 0.07 -0.63 -2.83
C TYR A 148 -0.93 0.29 -3.53
N ALA A 149 -0.73 0.53 -4.83
CA ALA A 149 -1.61 1.39 -5.61
C ALA A 149 -2.03 0.72 -6.90
N PHE A 150 -3.31 0.85 -7.19
CA PHE A 150 -4.00 0.42 -8.38
C PHE A 150 -4.47 1.66 -9.11
N GLY A 151 -3.72 2.00 -10.14
CA GLY A 151 -4.04 3.09 -11.04
C GLY A 151 -5.01 2.61 -12.12
N LEU A 152 -6.16 3.26 -12.29
CA LEU A 152 -7.06 2.93 -13.40
C LEU A 152 -6.74 3.79 -14.61
N GLU A 153 -6.50 3.15 -15.76
CA GLU A 153 -6.44 3.84 -17.05
C GLU A 153 -7.87 4.00 -17.59
N SER A 154 -8.21 5.20 -18.04
CA SER A 154 -9.46 5.41 -18.77
C SER A 154 -9.22 6.10 -20.10
N THR A 155 -10.00 5.69 -21.10
CA THR A 155 -10.09 6.37 -22.38
C THR A 155 -11.52 6.85 -22.54
N TYR A 156 -11.71 8.16 -22.69
CA TYR A 156 -13.02 8.76 -22.92
C TYR A 156 -12.99 9.71 -24.11
N PHE A 157 -14.15 9.98 -24.71
CA PHE A 157 -14.27 10.91 -25.84
C PHE A 157 -14.66 12.29 -25.31
N ASP A 158 -13.84 13.32 -25.60
CA ASP A 158 -14.06 14.70 -25.13
C ASP A 158 -14.96 15.54 -26.06
N GLY A 159 -15.61 14.90 -27.03
CA GLY A 159 -16.37 15.56 -28.10
C GLY A 159 -15.55 15.89 -29.36
N ARG A 160 -14.21 15.75 -29.31
CA ARG A 160 -13.31 15.99 -30.45
C ARG A 160 -12.35 14.83 -30.70
N ARG A 161 -11.88 14.17 -29.64
CA ARG A 161 -10.92 13.07 -29.71
C ARG A 161 -11.07 12.14 -28.51
N SER A 162 -10.56 10.92 -28.67
CA SER A 162 -10.35 10.01 -27.55
C SER A 162 -9.16 10.50 -26.71
N VAL A 163 -9.40 10.80 -25.44
CA VAL A 163 -8.40 11.20 -24.46
C VAL A 163 -8.12 10.02 -23.55
N ARG A 164 -6.85 9.63 -23.44
CA ARG A 164 -6.38 8.61 -22.49
C ARG A 164 -5.81 9.29 -21.26
N THR A 165 -6.30 8.90 -20.10
CA THR A 165 -5.77 9.34 -18.79
C THR A 165 -4.94 8.23 -18.19
N THR A 166 -3.74 8.59 -17.72
CA THR A 166 -2.84 7.67 -17.04
C THR A 166 -2.59 8.17 -15.62
N PRO A 167 -2.54 7.29 -14.62
CA PRO A 167 -2.30 7.68 -13.24
C PRO A 167 -0.94 8.34 -13.00
N ASP A 168 -0.90 9.30 -12.08
CA ASP A 168 0.28 10.09 -11.74
C ASP A 168 1.47 9.20 -11.30
N GLY A 169 2.65 9.47 -11.85
CA GLY A 169 3.91 8.84 -11.47
C GLY A 169 4.32 9.10 -10.02
N ALA A 170 3.80 10.15 -9.37
CA ALA A 170 4.04 10.43 -7.95
C ALA A 170 3.63 9.26 -7.05
N LEU A 171 2.52 8.58 -7.38
CA LEU A 171 2.02 7.43 -6.63
C LEU A 171 2.96 6.22 -6.77
N ARG A 172 3.53 6.00 -7.95
CA ARG A 172 4.56 4.97 -8.20
C ARG A 172 5.80 5.16 -7.33
N GLY A 173 6.22 6.41 -7.10
CA GLY A 173 7.31 6.71 -6.19
C GLY A 173 7.00 6.34 -4.74
N LEU A 174 5.80 6.69 -4.27
CA LEU A 174 5.34 6.38 -2.91
C LEU A 174 5.31 4.87 -2.63
N THR A 175 4.71 4.08 -3.54
CA THR A 175 4.62 2.62 -3.37
C THR A 175 6.00 1.96 -3.40
N ALA A 176 6.87 2.38 -4.33
CA ALA A 176 8.22 1.83 -4.43
C ALA A 176 9.08 2.14 -3.19
N ASP A 177 8.96 3.33 -2.61
CA ASP A 177 9.77 3.73 -1.45
C ASP A 177 9.32 3.04 -0.15
N THR A 178 8.03 2.71 -0.03
CA THR A 178 7.46 1.92 1.08
C THR A 178 7.65 0.41 0.92
N GLY A 179 8.12 -0.05 -0.25
CA GLY A 179 8.34 -1.47 -0.55
C GLY A 179 7.11 -2.20 -1.09
N GLY A 180 6.01 -1.49 -1.36
CA GLY A 180 4.83 -2.02 -2.04
C GLY A 180 4.93 -1.92 -3.57
N GLY A 181 3.77 -2.02 -4.24
CA GLY A 181 3.69 -2.09 -5.70
C GLY A 181 2.74 -1.06 -6.32
N PHE A 182 3.02 -0.68 -7.57
CA PHE A 182 2.09 0.08 -8.40
C PHE A 182 1.66 -0.79 -9.58
N PHE A 183 0.35 -0.91 -9.78
CA PHE A 183 -0.27 -1.69 -10.83
C PHE A 183 -1.19 -0.78 -11.64
N LEU A 184 -1.07 -0.84 -12.96
CA LEU A 184 -1.98 -0.15 -13.86
C LEU A 184 -3.05 -1.16 -14.28
N LEU A 185 -4.32 -0.79 -14.10
CA LEU A 185 -5.48 -1.53 -14.57
C LEU A 185 -6.01 -0.85 -15.82
N THR A 186 -5.97 -1.56 -16.95
CA THR A 186 -6.56 -1.14 -18.21
C THR A 186 -7.98 -1.69 -18.34
N PRO A 187 -8.84 -1.10 -19.18
CA PRO A 187 -10.18 -1.64 -19.44
C PRO A 187 -10.20 -3.08 -19.98
N ALA A 188 -9.12 -3.51 -20.62
CA ALA A 188 -9.00 -4.85 -21.20
C ALA A 188 -8.55 -5.91 -20.18
N ASP A 189 -8.07 -5.51 -19.01
CA ASP A 189 -7.57 -6.46 -18.01
C ASP A 189 -8.70 -7.27 -17.39
N ASP A 190 -8.45 -8.57 -17.18
CA ASP A 190 -9.25 -9.42 -16.31
C ASP A 190 -8.89 -9.12 -14.85
N LEU A 191 -9.87 -8.61 -14.10
CA LEU A 191 -9.67 -8.26 -12.70
C LEU A 191 -9.38 -9.50 -11.86
N GLY A 192 -10.07 -10.62 -12.11
CA GLY A 192 -9.90 -11.84 -11.34
C GLY A 192 -8.50 -12.42 -11.45
N GLU A 193 -7.95 -12.52 -12.67
CA GLU A 193 -6.57 -12.97 -12.88
C GLU A 193 -5.57 -12.00 -12.24
N THR A 194 -5.78 -10.70 -12.43
CA THR A 194 -4.89 -9.65 -11.92
C THR A 194 -4.80 -9.67 -10.39
N PHE A 195 -5.94 -9.76 -9.71
CA PHE A 195 -5.99 -9.79 -8.24
C PHE A 195 -5.59 -11.13 -7.66
N THR A 196 -5.77 -12.24 -8.39
CA THR A 196 -5.18 -13.54 -8.01
C THR A 196 -3.67 -13.44 -7.86
N ARG A 197 -3.01 -12.89 -8.88
CA ARG A 197 -1.55 -12.72 -8.86
C ARG A 197 -1.10 -11.79 -7.73
N ILE A 198 -1.87 -10.73 -7.43
CA ILE A 198 -1.45 -9.72 -6.45
C ILE A 198 -1.73 -10.16 -5.02
N ALA A 199 -2.84 -10.84 -4.76
CA ALA A 199 -3.07 -11.49 -3.47
C ALA A 199 -1.95 -12.51 -3.20
N GLN A 200 -1.61 -13.34 -4.20
CA GLN A 200 -0.45 -14.24 -4.09
C GLN A 200 0.87 -13.49 -3.85
N GLU A 201 1.11 -12.38 -4.56
CA GLU A 201 2.30 -11.54 -4.31
C GLU A 201 2.33 -11.05 -2.86
N LEU A 202 1.19 -10.57 -2.35
CA LEU A 202 1.08 -10.18 -0.95
C LEU A 202 1.41 -11.38 -0.05
N HIS A 203 0.82 -12.55 -0.20
CA HIS A 203 1.12 -13.68 0.70
C HIS A 203 2.51 -14.31 0.52
N SER A 204 3.18 -14.06 -0.60
CA SER A 204 4.50 -14.62 -0.93
C SER A 204 5.71 -13.80 -0.44
N GLN A 205 5.49 -12.76 0.37
CA GLN A 205 6.58 -11.92 0.87
C GLN A 205 7.46 -12.62 1.91
N TYR A 206 8.78 -12.57 1.70
CA TYR A 206 9.77 -13.07 2.66
C TYR A 206 10.15 -11.99 3.67
N LEU A 207 10.13 -12.34 4.95
CA LEU A 207 10.69 -11.49 6.01
C LEU A 207 12.21 -11.65 6.06
N LEU A 208 12.94 -10.58 5.76
CA LEU A 208 14.40 -10.53 5.88
C LEU A 208 14.80 -9.70 7.09
N GLY A 209 15.27 -10.38 8.14
CA GLY A 209 15.85 -9.73 9.31
C GLY A 209 17.31 -9.34 9.09
N PHE A 210 17.69 -8.13 9.52
CA PHE A 210 19.08 -7.71 9.67
C PHE A 210 19.23 -6.86 10.94
N THR A 211 20.45 -6.78 11.45
CA THR A 211 20.77 -5.89 12.57
C THR A 211 21.42 -4.62 12.02
N PRO A 212 20.87 -3.43 12.27
CA PRO A 212 21.48 -2.19 11.82
C PRO A 212 22.82 -1.95 12.55
N GLN A 213 23.82 -1.46 11.82
CA GLN A 213 25.14 -1.18 12.40
C GLN A 213 25.12 0.00 13.38
N ARG A 214 24.15 0.91 13.24
CA ARG A 214 24.00 2.11 14.07
C ARG A 214 22.54 2.26 14.51
N LEU A 215 22.35 2.58 15.79
CA LEU A 215 21.07 2.93 16.39
C LEU A 215 21.02 4.44 16.65
N ASP A 216 21.04 5.21 15.57
CA ASP A 216 21.18 6.67 15.59
C ASP A 216 19.85 7.43 15.43
N GLY A 217 18.71 6.74 15.37
CA GLY A 217 17.41 7.37 15.16
C GLY A 217 17.18 7.92 13.76
N ASN A 218 18.10 7.69 12.80
CA ASN A 218 18.01 8.24 11.44
C ASN A 218 17.45 7.22 10.45
N VAL A 219 16.99 7.73 9.30
CA VAL A 219 16.58 6.90 8.16
C VAL A 219 17.81 6.53 7.33
N HIS A 220 17.98 5.24 7.07
CA HIS A 220 19.09 4.67 6.27
C HIS A 220 18.57 3.98 5.02
N LYS A 221 19.34 4.04 3.93
CA LYS A 221 18.99 3.36 2.67
C LYS A 221 19.20 1.85 2.78
N LEU A 222 18.36 1.11 2.05
CA LEU A 222 18.39 -0.34 1.98
C LEU A 222 18.45 -0.77 0.51
N ASP A 223 19.37 -1.68 0.19
CA ASP A 223 19.53 -2.28 -1.15
C ASP A 223 19.51 -3.81 -0.99
N VAL A 224 18.56 -4.48 -1.65
CA VAL A 224 18.41 -5.94 -1.62
C VAL A 224 18.76 -6.49 -2.99
N ARG A 225 19.75 -7.40 -3.01
CA ARG A 225 20.18 -8.08 -4.25
C ARG A 225 20.01 -9.57 -4.11
N VAL A 226 19.42 -10.18 -5.14
CA VAL A 226 19.29 -11.64 -5.25
C VAL A 226 20.47 -12.17 -6.05
N LYS A 227 21.09 -13.27 -5.58
CA LYS A 227 22.23 -13.87 -6.28
C LYS A 227 21.83 -14.71 -7.50
N GLN A 228 20.59 -15.17 -7.54
CA GLN A 228 20.08 -16.02 -8.61
C GLN A 228 19.77 -15.18 -9.87
N PRO A 229 20.34 -15.53 -11.03
CA PRO A 229 20.02 -14.88 -12.29
C PRO A 229 18.53 -14.97 -12.63
N GLY A 230 17.98 -13.90 -13.20
CA GLY A 230 16.56 -13.84 -13.59
C GLY A 230 15.58 -13.52 -12.45
N LEU A 231 16.04 -13.43 -11.20
CA LEU A 231 15.21 -12.99 -10.06
C LEU A 231 15.51 -11.55 -9.67
N SER A 232 14.45 -10.83 -9.28
CA SER A 232 14.55 -9.49 -8.70
C SER A 232 13.87 -9.49 -7.33
N ALA A 233 14.42 -8.71 -6.38
CA ALA A 233 13.79 -8.49 -5.09
C ALA A 233 13.09 -7.12 -5.09
N ARG A 234 11.84 -7.11 -4.60
CA ARG A 234 11.16 -5.89 -4.20
C ARG A 234 11.25 -5.80 -2.68
N ALA A 235 11.71 -4.66 -2.19
CA ALA A 235 11.84 -4.39 -0.76
C ALA A 235 11.72 -2.90 -0.51
N ARG A 236 11.43 -2.52 0.74
CA ARG A 236 11.50 -1.11 1.16
C ARG A 236 12.90 -0.55 0.90
N LYS A 237 12.97 0.71 0.45
CA LYS A 237 14.25 1.34 0.09
C LYS A 237 14.98 1.98 1.28
N SER A 238 14.35 2.00 2.45
CA SER A 238 14.93 2.57 3.65
C SER A 238 14.35 1.97 4.92
N TYR A 239 15.03 2.22 6.05
CA TYR A 239 14.55 1.85 7.38
C TYR A 239 14.89 2.96 8.38
N LEU A 240 14.05 3.12 9.41
CA LEU A 240 14.37 3.94 10.58
C LEU A 240 15.22 3.12 11.56
N ALA A 241 16.45 3.55 11.81
CA ALA A 241 17.25 2.96 12.89
C ALA A 241 16.63 3.32 14.24
N GLY A 242 16.53 2.35 15.14
CA GLY A 242 16.13 2.61 16.52
C GLY A 242 17.07 3.62 17.19
N ASN A 243 16.64 4.22 18.31
CA ASN A 243 17.50 5.08 19.12
C ASN A 243 18.07 4.27 20.29
N ALA A 244 19.40 4.19 20.40
CA ALA A 244 20.09 3.45 21.47
C ALA A 244 19.56 3.81 22.88
N ARG A 245 19.24 5.09 23.14
CA ARG A 245 18.70 5.56 24.44
C ARG A 245 17.24 5.17 24.70
N ALA A 246 16.45 4.95 23.65
CA ALA A 246 15.06 4.53 23.77
C ALA A 246 14.94 3.00 23.93
N ALA A 247 15.88 2.24 23.37
CA ALA A 247 15.94 0.80 23.48
C ALA A 247 16.26 0.32 24.91
N GLU A 248 17.06 1.07 25.67
CA GLU A 248 17.37 0.78 27.08
C GLU A 248 16.19 1.02 28.04
N ARG A 249 15.20 1.84 27.66
CA ARG A 249 14.01 2.11 28.51
C ARG A 249 12.85 1.13 28.30
N ARG A 250 12.96 0.23 27.32
CA ARG A 250 11.94 -0.79 26.99
C ARG A 250 12.34 -2.21 27.44
N ARG A 251 13.42 -2.32 28.21
CA ARG A 251 13.80 -3.54 28.96
C ARG A 251 13.41 -3.36 30.41
#